data_AF-A0A521KMP7-F1
#
_entry.id   AF-A0A521KMP7-F1
#
_cell.length_a   1.000
_cell.length_b   1.000
_cell.length_c   1.000
_cell.angle_alpha   90.00
_cell.angle_beta   90.00
_cell.angle_gamma   90.00
#
_symmetry.space_group_name_H-M   'P 1'
#
loop_
_entity.id
_entity.type
_entity.pdbx_description
1 polymer ?
#
loop_
_entity_poly.entity_id
_entity_poly.type
_entity_poly.pdbx_seq_one_letter_code
_entity_poly.pdbx_strand_id
1 'polypeptide(L)'
;MTQEPGGVSSLKGGGGSREYMSEFARGRIDLNCESCGFNMRRNSDFGTEADGAYTERYCSICYANGAFRHAASTVDEFLNLSIEEFAVARKSGSGKLRLTMKKDLPRLARWKK
;
A
#
# COMPACT_ATOMS: atom_id res chain seq x y z
N MET A 1 13.61 -21.83 -49.58
CA MET A 1 13.27 -20.41 -49.34
C MET A 1 11.78 -20.34 -49.65
N THR A 2 10.84 -20.35 -48.71
CA THR A 2 10.75 -19.57 -47.48
C THR A 2 9.68 -20.21 -46.58
N GLN A 3 9.90 -20.16 -45.26
CA GLN A 3 9.01 -20.67 -44.20
C GLN A 3 7.74 -19.82 -44.00
N GLU A 4 6.64 -20.49 -43.60
CA GLU A 4 5.62 -20.18 -42.55
C GLU A 4 5.07 -18.73 -42.43
N PRO A 5 3.77 -18.52 -42.15
CA PRO A 5 3.25 -18.67 -40.78
C PRO A 5 1.79 -19.18 -40.73
N GLY A 6 1.19 -19.57 -39.62
CA GLY A 6 1.56 -19.47 -38.21
C GLY A 6 0.38 -20.06 -37.42
N GLY A 7 0.71 -20.78 -36.36
CA GLY A 7 -0.23 -21.54 -35.55
C GLY A 7 -1.31 -20.68 -34.92
N VAL A 8 -2.54 -21.15 -35.03
CA VAL A 8 -3.65 -20.78 -34.17
C VAL A 8 -3.38 -21.31 -32.76
N SER A 9 -3.52 -20.46 -31.75
CA SER A 9 -3.82 -20.91 -30.39
C SER A 9 -4.66 -19.86 -29.68
N SER A 10 -5.95 -20.18 -29.65
CA SER A 10 -6.92 -19.68 -28.69
C SER A 10 -6.38 -19.69 -27.27
N LEU A 11 -6.34 -18.52 -26.63
CA LEU A 11 -6.42 -18.43 -25.18
C LEU A 11 -7.42 -17.34 -24.81
N LYS A 12 -8.55 -17.79 -24.26
CA LYS A 12 -9.48 -16.96 -23.48
C LYS A 12 -8.71 -16.34 -22.30
N GLY A 13 -8.65 -15.02 -22.23
CA GLY A 13 -8.10 -14.29 -21.08
C GLY A 13 -8.81 -12.96 -20.93
N GLY A 14 -9.42 -12.72 -19.77
CA GLY A 14 -10.34 -11.60 -19.51
C GLY A 14 -9.77 -10.21 -19.78
N GLY A 15 -10.66 -9.30 -20.19
CA GLY A 15 -10.34 -7.91 -20.47
C GLY A 15 -9.82 -7.16 -19.25
N GLY A 16 -8.52 -6.92 -19.21
CA GLY A 16 -7.91 -5.76 -18.55
C GLY A 16 -7.48 -4.78 -19.63
N SER A 17 -7.84 -3.51 -19.51
CA SER A 17 -7.53 -2.47 -20.50
C SER A 17 -6.02 -2.38 -20.79
N ARG A 18 -5.65 -1.90 -21.98
CA ARG A 18 -4.24 -1.70 -22.36
C ARG A 18 -3.52 -0.70 -21.45
N GLU A 19 -4.28 0.20 -20.82
CA GLU A 19 -3.84 1.07 -19.72
C GLU A 19 -3.45 0.28 -18.47
N TYR A 20 -4.26 -0.70 -18.03
CA TYR A 20 -3.94 -1.59 -16.91
C TYR A 20 -2.59 -2.28 -17.14
N MET A 21 -2.35 -2.86 -18.33
CA MET A 21 -1.08 -3.51 -18.66
C MET A 21 0.14 -2.57 -18.73
N SER A 22 -0.05 -1.27 -18.99
CA SER A 22 1.04 -0.29 -19.00
C SER A 22 1.37 0.25 -17.61
N GLU A 23 0.44 0.18 -16.65
CA GLU A 23 0.72 0.41 -15.22
C GLU A 23 1.52 -0.74 -14.59
N PHE A 24 1.34 -2.01 -15.02
CA PHE A 24 2.18 -3.15 -14.55
C PHE A 24 3.66 -3.03 -14.95
N ALA A 25 3.95 -2.36 -16.07
CA ALA A 25 5.31 -2.22 -16.60
C ALA A 25 6.12 -1.12 -15.90
N ARG A 26 5.47 -0.19 -15.20
CA ARG A 26 6.14 0.91 -14.45
C ARG A 26 6.65 0.51 -13.06
N GLY A 27 6.68 -0.78 -12.76
CA GLY A 27 7.25 -1.32 -11.54
C GLY A 27 6.19 -1.46 -10.46
N ARG A 28 6.00 -2.68 -9.97
CA ARG A 28 5.42 -2.91 -8.65
C ARG A 28 6.34 -2.24 -7.64
N ILE A 29 6.03 -0.99 -7.30
CA ILE A 29 6.69 -0.30 -6.21
C ILE A 29 6.12 -0.92 -4.93
N ASP A 30 6.73 -2.02 -4.47
CA ASP A 30 6.38 -2.70 -3.22
C ASP A 30 6.98 -1.93 -2.05
N LEU A 31 6.49 -0.70 -1.86
CA LEU A 31 6.93 0.16 -0.76
C LEU A 31 6.06 -0.10 0.46
N ASN A 32 6.70 -0.34 1.59
CA ASN A 32 6.02 -0.47 2.87
C ASN A 32 5.99 0.89 3.56
N CYS A 33 4.81 1.30 4.02
CA CYS A 33 4.66 2.52 4.80
C CYS A 33 5.52 2.45 6.07
N GLU A 34 6.41 3.41 6.27
CA GLU A 34 7.33 3.48 7.41
C GLU A 34 6.62 3.78 8.75
N SER A 35 5.31 4.07 8.69
CA SER A 35 4.47 4.30 9.87
C SER A 35 3.63 3.07 10.26
N CYS A 36 3.06 2.33 9.31
CA CYS A 36 2.15 1.22 9.62
C CYS A 36 2.52 -0.13 8.99
N GLY A 37 3.59 -0.18 8.20
CA GLY A 37 4.03 -1.37 7.47
C GLY A 37 3.07 -1.81 6.36
N PHE A 38 2.07 -0.98 6.02
CA PHE A 38 1.12 -1.29 4.95
C PHE A 38 1.82 -1.27 3.59
N ASN A 39 1.53 -2.28 2.77
CA ASN A 39 2.11 -2.42 1.45
C ASN A 39 1.37 -1.50 0.48
N MET A 40 2.05 -0.47 0.01
CA MET A 40 1.54 0.49 -0.98
C MET A 40 1.84 -0.08 -2.35
N ARG A 41 0.82 -0.24 -3.20
CA ARG A 41 0.98 -0.86 -4.53
C ARG A 41 0.58 0.05 -5.67
N ARG A 42 -0.27 1.03 -5.39
CA ARG A 42 -0.81 1.99 -6.35
C ARG A 42 -0.51 3.40 -5.88
N ASN A 43 -0.42 4.34 -6.81
CA ASN A 43 -0.26 5.77 -6.52
C ASN A 43 -1.29 6.30 -5.50
N SER A 44 -2.52 5.78 -5.53
CA SER A 44 -3.59 6.11 -4.57
C SER A 44 -3.33 5.66 -3.12
N ASP A 45 -2.45 4.69 -2.92
CA ASP A 45 -2.10 4.19 -1.59
C ASP A 45 -1.08 5.09 -0.89
N PHE A 46 -0.36 5.94 -1.64
CA PHE A 46 0.65 6.85 -1.10
C PHE A 46 0.03 8.10 -0.49
N GLY A 47 0.62 8.58 0.59
CA GLY A 47 0.24 9.83 1.24
C GLY A 47 0.60 11.02 0.36
N THR A 48 0.04 12.18 0.71
CA THR A 48 0.34 13.45 0.02
C THR A 48 1.07 14.41 0.94
N GLU A 49 2.02 15.15 0.38
CA GLU A 49 2.66 16.29 1.02
C GLU A 49 1.75 17.53 0.98
N ALA A 50 2.15 18.61 1.64
CA ALA A 50 1.37 19.86 1.67
C ALA A 50 1.17 20.46 0.27
N ASP A 51 2.15 20.27 -0.62
CA ASP A 51 2.11 20.69 -2.03
C ASP A 51 1.29 19.74 -2.94
N GLY A 52 0.75 18.66 -2.38
CA GLY A 52 -0.03 17.66 -3.13
C GLY A 52 0.80 16.59 -3.85
N ALA A 53 2.13 16.62 -3.73
CA ALA A 53 3.02 15.57 -4.22
C ALA A 53 2.83 14.26 -3.42
N TYR A 54 2.99 13.09 -4.05
CA TYR A 54 2.93 11.81 -3.35
C TYR A 54 4.21 11.52 -2.59
N THR A 55 4.09 10.98 -1.36
CA THR A 55 5.23 10.49 -0.57
C THR A 55 5.34 8.98 -0.66
N GLU A 56 6.52 8.50 -1.05
CA GLU A 56 6.88 7.08 -1.11
C GLU A 56 7.11 6.44 0.27
N ARG A 57 7.13 7.24 1.34
CA ARG A 57 7.43 6.80 2.70
C ARG A 57 6.19 6.39 3.50
N TYR A 58 5.07 7.04 3.23
CA TYR A 58 3.86 6.91 4.03
C TYR A 58 2.64 6.63 3.15
N CYS A 59 1.71 5.84 3.67
CA CYS A 59 0.44 5.62 2.99
C CYS A 59 -0.57 6.74 3.28
N SER A 60 -1.56 6.87 2.42
CA SER A 60 -2.66 7.85 2.52
C SER A 60 -3.49 7.74 3.81
N ILE A 61 -3.51 6.56 4.43
CA ILE A 61 -4.15 6.33 5.74
C ILE A 61 -3.31 6.93 6.88
N CYS A 62 -1.98 6.83 6.81
CA CYS A 62 -1.12 7.36 7.87
C CYS A 62 -0.84 8.85 7.73
N TYR A 63 -0.72 9.33 6.49
CA TYR A 63 -0.20 10.65 6.17
C TYR A 63 -0.95 11.25 4.99
N ALA A 64 -1.44 12.47 5.16
CA ALA A 64 -2.13 13.21 4.10
C ALA A 64 -1.92 14.71 4.29
N ASN A 65 -1.78 15.44 3.19
CA ASN A 65 -1.62 16.89 3.15
C ASN A 65 -0.48 17.40 4.04
N GLY A 66 0.66 16.69 4.07
CA GLY A 66 1.82 17.11 4.85
C GLY A 66 1.77 16.78 6.34
N ALA A 67 0.76 16.04 6.81
CA ALA A 67 0.59 15.73 8.23
C ALA A 67 0.16 14.28 8.49
N PHE A 68 0.59 13.74 9.64
CA PHE A 68 0.09 12.46 10.11
C PHE A 68 -1.37 12.57 10.57
N ARG A 69 -2.23 11.72 10.02
CA ARG A 69 -3.66 11.65 10.40
C ARG A 69 -3.86 11.16 11.84
N HIS A 70 -2.87 10.43 12.36
CA HIS A 70 -2.87 9.90 13.72
C HIS A 70 -1.69 10.49 14.51
N ALA A 71 -1.98 11.51 15.31
CA ALA A 71 -1.05 12.13 16.25
C ALA A 71 -0.83 11.22 17.48
N ALA A 72 -0.06 10.15 17.28
CA ALA A 72 0.33 9.21 18.32
C ALA A 72 1.83 9.27 18.55
N SER A 73 2.22 9.27 19.83
CA SER A 73 3.63 9.23 20.26
C SER A 73 4.10 7.81 20.59
N THR A 74 3.15 6.90 20.83
CA THR A 74 3.41 5.49 21.13
C THR A 74 2.64 4.54 20.21
N VAL A 75 3.13 3.30 20.09
CA VAL A 75 2.48 2.25 19.30
C VAL A 75 1.08 1.94 19.82
N ASP A 76 0.87 1.86 21.14
CA ASP A 76 -0.47 1.56 21.69
C ASP A 76 -1.47 2.71 21.42
N GLU A 77 -1.05 3.98 21.52
CA GLU A 77 -1.89 5.12 21.11
C GLU A 77 -2.25 5.06 19.64
N PHE A 78 -1.26 4.78 18.78
CA PHE A 78 -1.48 4.67 17.34
C PHE A 78 -2.48 3.58 17.00
N LEU A 79 -2.37 2.41 17.64
CA LEU A 79 -3.32 1.32 17.47
C LEU A 79 -4.72 1.74 17.94
N ASN A 80 -4.85 2.41 19.08
CA ASN A 80 -6.16 2.88 19.55
C ASN A 80 -6.82 3.86 18.58
N LEU A 81 -6.03 4.70 17.89
CA LEU A 81 -6.55 5.70 16.95
C LEU A 81 -6.83 5.16 15.54
N SER A 82 -6.08 4.15 15.09
CA SER A 82 -6.06 3.74 13.68
C SER A 82 -6.51 2.31 13.40
N ILE A 83 -6.62 1.45 14.42
CA ILE A 83 -6.84 0.01 14.22
C ILE A 83 -8.14 -0.30 13.49
N GLU A 84 -9.21 0.44 13.78
CA GLU A 84 -10.52 0.25 13.15
C GLU A 84 -10.47 0.63 11.66
N GLU A 85 -9.81 1.74 11.31
CA GLU A 85 -9.61 2.16 9.93
C GLU A 85 -8.78 1.12 9.15
N PHE A 86 -7.71 0.59 9.75
CA PHE A 86 -6.92 -0.47 9.14
C PHE A 86 -7.67 -1.80 9.05
N ALA A 87 -8.53 -2.13 10.00
CA ALA A 87 -9.36 -3.33 9.98
C ALA A 87 -10.31 -3.30 8.78
N VAL A 88 -10.96 -2.15 8.54
CA VAL A 88 -11.79 -1.91 7.36
C VAL A 88 -10.95 -1.98 6.07
N ALA A 89 -9.81 -1.28 6.03
CA ALA A 89 -8.94 -1.25 4.85
C ALA A 89 -8.36 -2.63 4.49
N ARG A 90 -8.02 -3.46 5.48
CA ARG A 90 -7.53 -4.83 5.29
C ARG A 90 -8.63 -5.88 5.18
N LYS A 91 -9.90 -5.50 5.33
CA LYS A 91 -11.02 -6.43 5.47
C LYS A 91 -10.72 -7.54 6.50
N SER A 92 -10.13 -7.14 7.62
CA SER A 92 -9.62 -8.03 8.67
C SER A 92 -10.17 -7.61 10.02
N GLY A 93 -10.21 -8.52 10.99
CA GLY A 93 -10.66 -8.20 12.34
C GLY A 93 -9.63 -7.35 13.10
N SER A 94 -10.09 -6.28 13.76
CA SER A 94 -9.24 -5.35 14.51
C SER A 94 -8.42 -6.03 15.61
N GLY A 95 -8.96 -7.05 16.29
CA GLY A 95 -8.23 -7.81 17.31
C GLY A 95 -6.97 -8.51 16.79
N LYS A 96 -7.10 -9.29 15.70
CA LYS A 96 -5.94 -9.97 15.08
C LYS A 96 -4.95 -8.96 14.52
N LEU A 97 -5.46 -7.91 13.89
CA LEU A 97 -4.63 -6.86 13.31
C LEU A 97 -3.83 -6.12 14.38
N ARG A 98 -4.43 -5.84 15.54
CA ARG A 98 -3.78 -5.19 16.67
C ARG A 98 -2.59 -6.01 17.15
N LEU A 99 -2.76 -7.32 17.31
CA LEU A 99 -1.68 -8.21 17.74
C LEU A 99 -0.51 -8.22 16.75
N THR A 100 -0.81 -8.32 15.45
CA THR A 100 0.22 -8.28 14.40
C THR A 100 0.94 -6.93 14.37
N MET A 101 0.19 -5.83 14.31
CA MET A 101 0.78 -4.49 14.26
C MET A 101 1.56 -4.16 15.54
N LYS A 102 1.09 -4.58 16.72
CA LYS A 102 1.84 -4.37 17.98
C LYS A 102 3.22 -5.03 17.96
N LYS A 103 3.37 -6.16 17.25
CA LYS A 103 4.65 -6.86 17.08
C LYS A 103 5.54 -6.23 16.00
N ASP A 104 4.94 -5.75 14.92
CA ASP A 104 5.68 -5.28 13.74
C ASP A 104 6.00 -3.78 13.78
N LEU A 105 5.10 -2.94 14.33
CA LEU A 105 5.28 -1.49 14.41
C LEU A 105 6.59 -1.08 15.09
N PRO A 106 7.03 -1.66 16.21
CA PRO A 106 8.30 -1.29 16.86
C PRO A 106 9.55 -1.48 15.98
N ARG A 107 9.46 -2.21 14.86
CA ARG A 107 10.56 -2.41 13.91
C ARG A 107 10.65 -1.31 12.86
N LEU A 108 9.61 -0.49 12.71
CA LEU A 108 9.53 0.57 11.69
C LEU A 108 10.18 1.86 12.15
N ALA A 109 10.71 2.64 11.22
CA ALA A 109 11.47 3.86 11.48
C ALA A 109 10.72 4.88 12.37
N ARG A 110 9.39 5.01 12.22
CA ARG A 110 8.58 5.93 13.05
C ARG A 110 8.57 5.54 14.54
N TRP A 111 8.62 4.25 14.85
CA TRP A 111 8.44 3.72 16.21
C TRP A 111 9.73 3.20 16.83
N LYS A 112 10.78 3.07 16.01
CA LYS A 112 12.11 2.71 16.44
C LYS A 112 12.68 3.88 17.24
N LYS A 113 12.63 3.75 18.57
CA LYS A 113 13.44 4.55 19.49
C LYS A 113 14.81 3.90 19.66
#